data_AF-A0A1F2UI92-F1
#
_entry.id   AF-A0A1F2UI92-F1
#
_cell.length_a   1.000
_cell.length_b   1.000
_cell.length_c   1.000
_cell.angle_alpha   90.00
_cell.angle_beta   90.00
_cell.angle_gamma   90.00
#
_symmetry.space_group_name_H-M   'P 1'
#
loop_
_entity.id
_entity.type
_entity.pdbx_description
1 polymer ?
#
loop_
_entity_poly.entity_id
_entity_poly.type
_entity_poly.pdbx_seq_one_letter_code
_entity_poly.pdbx_strand_id
1 'polypeptide(L)'
;MTKRDLAAALVAASLLIGPAVSAQWRPGGRMRIILLVDSSTTVSTMITHFRAGLADFLDELPGDPEIAVVTTGGQLRLRVGPTSDRAALLAAARAFSSDGGGNSLLETLIEADQRFLKSAPDRRPVFVILTTDNASGLGDVRVDAYNKFLDGFLARGGRAHAIVVRQLASGMTSRIVENLTTNTGGFFEAVGLPNPVPKIMRTLAGYVAADQ
;
A
#
# COMPACT_ATOMS: atom_id res chain seq x y z
N MET A 1 -64.93 4.96 15.72
CA MET A 1 -65.48 6.10 14.95
C MET A 1 -64.71 7.34 15.31
N THR A 2 -64.19 8.01 14.28
CA THR A 2 -63.21 9.10 14.27
C THR A 2 -63.69 10.41 14.90
N LYS A 3 -62.75 11.22 15.41
CA LYS A 3 -62.60 12.66 15.09
C LYS A 3 -61.51 13.34 15.95
N ARG A 4 -60.75 14.21 15.27
CA ARG A 4 -60.17 15.50 15.69
C ARG A 4 -58.67 15.61 15.95
N ASP A 5 -58.05 16.22 14.95
CA ASP A 5 -56.83 17.02 14.97
C ASP A 5 -56.76 17.98 16.17
N LEU A 6 -55.56 18.09 16.75
CA LEU A 6 -55.08 19.30 17.40
C LEU A 6 -53.56 19.29 17.37
N ALA A 7 -53.03 20.10 16.45
CA ALA A 7 -51.64 20.53 16.45
C ALA A 7 -51.48 21.70 17.44
N ALA A 8 -50.42 21.68 18.26
CA ALA A 8 -49.74 22.88 18.73
C ALA A 8 -48.36 22.52 19.29
N ALA A 9 -47.37 23.27 18.81
CA ALA A 9 -45.94 23.10 19.00
C ALA A 9 -45.44 23.25 20.43
N LEU A 10 -44.32 22.58 20.73
CA LEU A 10 -43.29 23.15 21.61
C LEU A 10 -41.91 22.99 20.97
N VAL A 11 -41.23 24.12 20.88
CA VAL A 11 -39.89 24.34 20.33
C VAL A 11 -38.85 23.88 21.35
N ALA A 12 -37.85 23.11 20.89
CA ALA A 12 -36.52 23.10 21.48
C ALA A 12 -35.49 22.82 20.37
N ALA A 13 -34.88 23.88 19.87
CA ALA A 13 -33.68 23.85 19.05
C ALA A 13 -32.45 23.78 19.95
N SER A 14 -31.46 22.94 19.60
CA SER A 14 -30.00 23.08 19.82
C SER A 14 -29.30 21.83 19.22
N LEU A 15 -28.76 21.87 17.99
CA LEU A 15 -27.34 22.15 17.64
C LEU A 15 -26.36 21.38 18.57
N LEU A 16 -25.53 20.44 18.11
CA LEU A 16 -24.56 20.51 17.00
C LEU A 16 -24.31 19.09 16.45
N ILE A 17 -24.68 18.83 15.20
CA ILE A 17 -24.09 17.73 14.43
C ILE A 17 -23.15 18.42 13.46
N GLY A 18 -21.86 18.47 13.82
CA GLY A 18 -20.83 18.81 12.84
C GLY A 18 -20.94 17.82 11.67
N PRO A 19 -20.69 18.23 10.42
CA PRO A 19 -20.66 17.27 9.35
C PRO A 19 -19.50 16.32 9.66
N ALA A 20 -19.82 15.08 10.03
CA ALA A 20 -18.92 13.99 9.79
C ALA A 20 -18.71 14.00 8.27
N VAL A 21 -17.60 14.55 7.81
CA VAL A 21 -17.06 14.22 6.50
C VAL A 21 -16.56 12.79 6.64
N SER A 22 -17.49 11.84 6.72
CA SER A 22 -17.30 10.56 6.09
C SER A 22 -17.22 10.90 4.60
N ALA A 23 -15.98 11.11 4.14
CA ALA A 23 -15.68 10.96 2.73
C ALA A 23 -16.02 9.51 2.41
N GLN A 24 -17.28 9.28 2.06
CA GLN A 24 -17.79 8.03 1.54
C GLN A 24 -17.16 7.95 0.15
N TRP A 25 -15.90 7.52 0.12
CA TRP A 25 -15.10 7.40 -1.08
C TRP A 25 -15.85 6.49 -2.03
N ARG A 26 -16.20 7.04 -3.18
CA ARG A 26 -16.81 6.25 -4.25
C ARG A 26 -15.75 5.28 -4.77
N PRO A 27 -16.10 4.02 -5.06
CA PRO A 27 -15.38 3.25 -6.06
C PRO A 27 -15.23 4.12 -7.32
N GLY A 28 -14.03 4.26 -7.88
CA GLY A 28 -13.72 5.15 -9.02
C GLY A 28 -12.78 6.33 -8.76
N GLY A 29 -12.07 6.39 -7.62
CA GLY A 29 -11.21 7.53 -7.26
C GLY A 29 -9.80 7.43 -7.87
N ARG A 30 -9.23 8.54 -8.38
CA ARG A 30 -7.84 8.55 -8.91
C ARG A 30 -6.88 8.07 -7.83
N MET A 31 -6.26 6.92 -8.04
CA MET A 31 -5.34 6.34 -7.07
C MET A 31 -3.96 7.01 -7.16
N ARG A 32 -3.28 7.06 -6.03
CA ARG A 32 -1.83 7.20 -5.98
C ARG A 32 -1.24 5.97 -5.31
N ILE A 33 -0.45 5.24 -6.08
CA ILE A 33 0.19 3.98 -5.69
C ILE A 33 1.64 4.26 -5.31
N ILE A 34 2.05 3.77 -4.14
CA ILE A 34 3.47 3.55 -3.85
C ILE A 34 3.78 2.10 -4.16
N LEU A 35 4.57 1.87 -5.22
CA LEU A 35 5.17 0.59 -5.51
C LEU A 35 6.45 0.48 -4.69
N LEU A 36 6.35 -0.14 -3.51
CA LEU A 36 7.43 -0.32 -2.55
C LEU A 36 8.10 -1.66 -2.79
N VAL A 37 9.38 -1.64 -3.15
CA VAL A 37 10.15 -2.84 -3.49
C VAL A 37 11.34 -3.00 -2.55
N ASP A 38 11.46 -4.16 -1.91
CA ASP A 38 12.68 -4.51 -1.19
C ASP A 38 13.84 -4.59 -2.17
N SER A 39 14.95 -3.98 -1.77
CA SER A 39 16.21 -3.90 -2.50
C SER A 39 17.39 -4.29 -1.60
N SER A 40 17.14 -4.90 -0.45
CA SER A 40 18.14 -5.43 0.47
C SER A 40 19.07 -6.44 -0.19
N THR A 41 20.13 -6.83 0.53
CA THR A 41 21.09 -7.85 0.05
C THR A 41 20.40 -9.16 -0.35
N THR A 42 19.31 -9.54 0.34
CA THR A 42 18.54 -10.76 0.05
C THR A 42 18.02 -10.79 -1.39
N VAL A 43 17.63 -9.64 -1.92
CA VAL A 43 17.02 -9.51 -3.26
C VAL A 43 18.02 -9.72 -4.39
N SER A 44 19.33 -9.60 -4.12
CA SER A 44 20.38 -9.76 -5.15
C SER A 44 20.28 -11.07 -5.92
N THR A 45 19.94 -12.18 -5.26
CA THR A 45 19.79 -13.50 -5.86
C THR A 45 18.45 -13.71 -6.57
N MET A 46 17.50 -12.80 -6.39
CA MET A 46 16.12 -12.86 -6.89
C MET A 46 15.80 -11.76 -7.91
N ILE A 47 16.81 -10.97 -8.30
CA ILE A 47 16.62 -9.70 -9.02
C ILE A 47 15.84 -9.89 -10.33
N THR A 48 16.10 -10.99 -11.05
CA THR A 48 15.41 -11.31 -12.31
C THR A 48 13.91 -11.48 -12.10
N HIS A 49 13.50 -12.15 -11.02
CA HIS A 49 12.08 -12.36 -10.70
C HIS A 49 11.41 -11.08 -10.23
N PHE A 50 12.12 -10.24 -9.48
CA PHE A 50 11.61 -8.94 -9.05
C PHE A 50 11.39 -8.02 -10.26
N ARG A 51 12.39 -7.87 -11.14
CA ARG A 51 12.25 -7.08 -12.37
C ARG A 51 11.08 -7.53 -13.23
N ALA A 52 10.96 -8.85 -13.44
CA ALA A 52 9.86 -9.43 -14.21
C ALA A 52 8.50 -9.17 -13.53
N GLY A 53 8.40 -9.32 -12.21
CA GLY A 53 7.14 -9.05 -11.50
C GLY A 53 6.74 -7.57 -11.48
N LEU A 54 7.70 -6.66 -11.37
CA LEU A 54 7.41 -5.22 -11.49
C LEU A 54 6.91 -4.88 -12.89
N ALA A 55 7.54 -5.43 -13.94
CA ALA A 55 7.08 -5.22 -15.31
C ALA A 55 5.68 -5.80 -15.54
N ASP A 56 5.45 -7.06 -15.14
CA ASP A 56 4.15 -7.74 -15.28
C ASP A 56 3.02 -6.99 -14.55
N PHE A 57 3.30 -6.44 -13.36
CA PHE A 57 2.32 -5.62 -12.64
C PHE A 57 1.99 -4.33 -13.40
N LEU A 58 3.00 -3.62 -13.89
CA LEU A 58 2.82 -2.34 -14.58
C LEU A 58 2.10 -2.50 -15.93
N ASP A 59 2.38 -3.59 -16.64
CA ASP A 59 1.75 -3.93 -17.93
C ASP A 59 0.30 -4.37 -17.75
N GLU A 60 -0.02 -5.10 -16.67
CA GLU A 60 -1.37 -5.61 -16.41
C GLU A 60 -2.29 -4.58 -15.74
N LEU A 61 -1.74 -3.63 -14.97
CA LEU A 61 -2.54 -2.68 -14.21
C LEU A 61 -3.26 -1.68 -15.16
N PRO A 62 -4.61 -1.73 -15.25
CA PRO A 62 -5.36 -0.87 -16.15
C PRO A 62 -5.45 0.57 -15.63
N GLY A 63 -5.84 1.46 -16.54
CA GLY A 63 -6.01 2.89 -16.26
C GLY A 63 -4.69 3.63 -16.03
N ASP A 64 -4.81 4.87 -15.56
CA ASP A 64 -3.67 5.78 -15.39
C ASP A 64 -3.50 6.23 -13.92
N PRO A 65 -3.35 5.29 -12.96
CA PRO A 65 -3.01 5.68 -11.59
C PRO A 65 -1.63 6.35 -11.57
N GLU A 66 -1.45 7.31 -10.67
CA GLU A 66 -0.11 7.83 -10.42
C GLU A 66 0.66 6.83 -9.57
N ILE A 67 1.85 6.45 -10.01
CA ILE A 67 2.70 5.49 -9.32
C ILE A 67 4.03 6.18 -8.98
N ALA A 68 4.44 6.06 -7.72
CA ALA A 68 5.82 6.30 -7.32
C ALA A 68 6.49 4.95 -7.08
N VAL A 69 7.73 4.80 -7.54
CA VAL A 69 8.54 3.59 -7.30
C VAL A 69 9.53 3.91 -6.19
N VAL A 70 9.40 3.20 -5.08
CA VAL A 70 10.22 3.38 -3.88
C VAL A 70 10.91 2.05 -3.56
N THR A 71 12.18 2.09 -3.20
CA THR A 71 12.91 0.90 -2.73
C THR A 71 13.35 1.03 -1.27
N THR A 72 13.51 -0.12 -0.60
CA THR A 72 14.08 -0.19 0.76
C THR A 72 15.25 -1.17 0.82
N GLY A 73 16.40 -0.69 1.27
CA GLY A 73 17.65 -1.44 1.42
C GLY A 73 18.49 -0.82 2.54
N GLY A 74 17.83 -0.52 3.66
CA GLY A 74 18.35 0.17 4.84
C GLY A 74 17.79 1.58 5.00
N GLN A 75 17.32 2.17 3.91
CA GLN A 75 16.63 3.47 3.88
C GLN A 75 15.72 3.55 2.66
N LEU A 76 14.79 4.50 2.68
CA LEU A 76 13.95 4.82 1.55
C LEU A 76 14.80 5.38 0.39
N ARG A 77 14.61 4.84 -0.82
CA ARG A 77 15.14 5.43 -2.06
C ARG A 77 14.02 5.63 -3.06
N LEU A 78 13.87 6.86 -3.55
CA LEU A 78 12.93 7.17 -4.63
C LEU A 78 13.58 6.81 -5.97
N ARG A 79 12.96 5.88 -6.72
CA ARG A 79 13.41 5.50 -8.07
C ARG A 79 12.70 6.31 -9.14
N VAL A 80 11.40 6.53 -8.94
CA VAL A 80 10.55 7.35 -9.80
C VAL A 80 9.55 8.09 -8.90
N GLY A 81 9.44 9.40 -9.08
CA GLY A 81 8.40 10.20 -8.43
C GLY A 81 6.99 9.82 -8.90
N PRO A 82 5.93 10.27 -8.23
CA PRO A 82 4.55 10.01 -8.68
C PRO A 82 4.35 10.44 -10.14
N THR A 83 4.03 9.48 -11.01
CA THR A 83 3.79 9.71 -12.43
C THR A 83 2.80 8.68 -12.99
N SER A 84 2.09 9.03 -14.06
CA SER A 84 1.31 8.09 -14.87
C SER A 84 2.09 7.60 -16.10
N ASP A 85 3.33 8.05 -16.31
CA ASP A 85 4.18 7.63 -17.44
C ASP A 85 4.60 6.17 -17.29
N ARG A 86 3.88 5.27 -17.98
CA ARG A 86 4.17 3.84 -18.00
C ARG A 86 5.54 3.51 -18.57
N ALA A 87 6.06 4.27 -19.53
CA ALA A 87 7.37 4.01 -20.09
C ALA A 87 8.48 4.30 -19.07
N ALA A 88 8.36 5.40 -18.31
CA ALA A 88 9.29 5.70 -17.21
C ALA A 88 9.24 4.66 -16.09
N LEU A 89 8.04 4.20 -15.73
CA LEU A 89 7.86 3.16 -14.70
C LEU A 89 8.46 1.82 -15.14
N LEU A 90 8.23 1.40 -16.39
CA LEU A 90 8.80 0.18 -16.95
C LEU A 90 10.32 0.26 -17.09
N ALA A 91 10.86 1.43 -17.45
CA ALA A 91 12.31 1.65 -17.47
C ALA A 91 12.92 1.47 -16.07
N ALA A 92 12.28 2.01 -15.02
CA ALA A 92 12.71 1.82 -13.65
C ALA A 92 12.59 0.37 -13.18
N ALA A 93 11.53 -0.35 -13.56
CA ALA A 93 11.36 -1.77 -13.28
C ALA A 93 12.50 -2.61 -13.90
N ARG A 94 12.89 -2.32 -15.15
CA ARG A 94 14.02 -2.99 -15.83
C ARG A 94 15.37 -2.65 -15.22
N ALA A 95 15.54 -1.40 -14.79
CA ALA A 95 16.77 -0.90 -14.17
C ALA A 95 16.91 -1.29 -12.69
N PHE A 96 15.85 -1.79 -12.04
CA PHE A 96 15.82 -2.14 -10.63
C PHE A 96 17.02 -3.00 -10.23
N SER A 97 17.71 -2.65 -9.15
CA SER A 97 18.87 -3.37 -8.64
C SER A 97 18.79 -3.48 -7.11
N SER A 98 19.48 -4.46 -6.54
CA SER A 98 19.70 -4.48 -5.09
C SER A 98 20.56 -3.28 -4.70
N ASP A 99 20.13 -2.59 -3.65
CA ASP A 99 20.84 -1.51 -2.99
C ASP A 99 21.80 -2.01 -1.92
N GLY A 100 21.73 -3.31 -1.59
CA GLY A 100 22.35 -3.89 -0.41
C GLY A 100 21.64 -3.48 0.88
N GLY A 101 22.26 -3.76 2.02
CA GLY A 101 21.74 -3.40 3.34
C GLY A 101 20.61 -4.30 3.85
N GLY A 102 20.05 -3.91 5.00
CA GLY A 102 18.91 -4.60 5.64
C GLY A 102 17.56 -4.10 5.12
N ASN A 103 16.48 -4.82 5.42
CA ASN A 103 15.13 -4.38 5.10
C ASN A 103 14.62 -3.42 6.20
N SER A 104 14.32 -2.16 5.85
CA SER A 104 13.80 -1.13 6.76
C SER A 104 12.35 -0.76 6.38
N LEU A 105 11.51 -1.78 6.24
CA LEU A 105 10.17 -1.66 5.68
C LEU A 105 9.29 -0.65 6.43
N LEU A 106 9.23 -0.72 7.77
CA LEU A 106 8.32 0.12 8.55
C LEU A 106 8.63 1.61 8.38
N GLU A 107 9.90 1.96 8.50
CA GLU A 107 10.40 3.33 8.33
C GLU A 107 10.11 3.81 6.90
N THR A 108 10.31 2.93 5.92
CA THR A 108 10.03 3.24 4.50
C THR A 108 8.53 3.46 4.27
N LEU A 109 7.65 2.65 4.86
CA LEU A 109 6.19 2.81 4.77
C LEU A 109 5.74 4.16 5.34
N ILE A 110 6.20 4.47 6.56
CA ILE A 110 5.86 5.71 7.26
C ILE A 110 6.35 6.92 6.46
N GLU A 111 7.60 6.88 6.00
CA GLU A 111 8.20 7.98 5.25
C GLU A 111 7.53 8.15 3.87
N ALA A 112 7.26 7.07 3.15
CA ALA A 112 6.60 7.12 1.85
C ALA A 112 5.17 7.66 1.97
N ASP A 113 4.43 7.26 3.01
CA ASP A 113 3.09 7.80 3.29
C ASP A 113 3.13 9.31 3.52
N GLN A 114 4.06 9.76 4.36
CA GLN A 114 4.23 11.18 4.69
C GLN A 114 4.63 12.00 3.47
N ARG A 115 5.58 11.51 2.67
CA ARG A 115 6.17 12.27 1.56
C ARG A 115 5.31 12.28 0.30
N PHE A 116 4.60 11.20 0.00
CA PHE A 116 4.02 11.00 -1.34
C PHE A 116 2.51 10.78 -1.35
N LEU A 117 1.94 10.21 -0.28
CA LEU A 117 0.50 9.92 -0.19
C LEU A 117 -0.27 11.06 0.50
N LYS A 118 0.19 11.51 1.67
CA LYS A 118 -0.45 12.62 2.40
C LYS A 118 -0.38 13.96 1.65
N SER A 119 0.57 14.10 0.73
CA SER A 119 0.68 15.28 -0.13
C SER A 119 -0.34 15.33 -1.27
N ALA A 120 -1.16 14.28 -1.46
CA ALA A 120 -2.22 14.22 -2.48
C ALA A 120 -3.55 13.75 -1.85
N PRO A 121 -4.19 14.60 -1.02
CA PRO A 121 -5.41 14.22 -0.30
C PRO A 121 -6.63 13.99 -1.20
N ASP A 122 -6.58 14.46 -2.45
CA ASP A 122 -7.59 14.21 -3.50
C ASP A 122 -7.50 12.80 -4.09
N ARG A 123 -6.46 12.04 -3.75
CA ARG A 123 -6.20 10.70 -4.28
C ARG A 123 -6.32 9.64 -3.21
N ARG A 124 -6.86 8.50 -3.62
CA ARG A 124 -6.92 7.33 -2.74
C ARG A 124 -5.49 6.76 -2.57
N PRO A 125 -4.99 6.62 -1.33
CA PRO A 125 -3.64 6.16 -1.10
C PRO A 125 -3.56 4.63 -1.18
N VAL A 126 -2.66 4.10 -2.01
CA VAL A 126 -2.48 2.66 -2.21
C VAL A 126 -1.01 2.27 -2.02
N PHE A 127 -0.75 1.22 -1.27
CA PHE A 127 0.56 0.55 -1.23
C PHE A 127 0.50 -0.75 -2.02
N VAL A 128 1.49 -0.96 -2.88
CA VAL A 128 1.80 -2.26 -3.48
C VAL A 128 3.21 -2.63 -3.06
N ILE A 129 3.34 -3.70 -2.29
CA ILE A 129 4.57 -4.07 -1.60
C ILE A 129 5.11 -5.38 -2.16
N LEU A 130 6.33 -5.38 -2.67
CA LEU A 130 7.07 -6.60 -3.01
C LEU A 130 8.31 -6.66 -2.13
N THR A 131 8.30 -7.54 -1.13
CA THR A 131 9.37 -7.56 -0.13
C THR A 131 9.88 -8.95 0.18
N THR A 132 11.06 -9.04 0.79
CA THR A 132 11.60 -10.27 1.36
C THR A 132 11.52 -10.23 2.87
N ASP A 133 11.34 -11.39 3.46
CA ASP A 133 11.44 -11.55 4.90
C ASP A 133 12.59 -12.49 5.22
N ASN A 134 13.63 -11.92 5.83
CA ASN A 134 14.67 -12.67 6.47
C ASN A 134 14.38 -12.63 7.98
N ALA A 135 14.22 -13.79 8.61
CA ALA A 135 13.91 -13.92 10.04
C ALA A 135 15.00 -13.35 10.98
N SER A 136 16.00 -12.64 10.44
CA SER A 136 17.17 -12.09 11.09
C SER A 136 16.97 -10.68 11.69
N GLY A 137 15.75 -10.14 11.70
CA GLY A 137 15.44 -8.84 12.33
C GLY A 137 14.56 -8.97 13.56
N LEU A 138 15.14 -9.21 14.75
CA LEU A 138 14.48 -8.90 16.03
C LEU A 138 14.72 -7.41 16.39
N GLY A 139 14.48 -6.52 15.44
CA GLY A 139 14.44 -5.09 15.72
C GLY A 139 13.20 -4.79 16.56
N ASP A 140 13.33 -3.88 17.53
CA ASP A 140 12.21 -3.43 18.34
C ASP A 140 11.20 -2.73 17.41
N VAL A 141 10.09 -3.40 17.13
CA VAL A 141 9.08 -2.83 16.24
C VAL A 141 8.46 -1.66 16.96
N ARG A 142 8.51 -0.49 16.32
CA ARG A 142 7.88 0.72 16.84
C ARG A 142 6.36 0.64 16.67
N VAL A 143 5.72 -0.19 17.50
CA VAL A 143 4.28 -0.50 17.44
C VAL A 143 3.45 0.78 17.45
N ASP A 144 3.77 1.76 18.29
CA ASP A 144 3.05 3.04 18.33
C ASP A 144 3.15 3.82 17.02
N ALA A 145 4.32 3.79 16.38
CA ALA A 145 4.52 4.46 15.10
C ALA A 145 3.76 3.74 13.97
N TYR A 146 3.76 2.41 14.00
CA TYR A 146 2.97 1.60 13.08
C TYR A 146 1.47 1.85 13.25
N ASN A 147 0.95 1.80 14.47
CA ASN A 147 -0.47 2.03 14.76
C ASN A 147 -0.90 3.43 14.32
N LYS A 148 -0.13 4.46 14.66
CA LYS A 148 -0.40 5.83 14.21
C LYS A 148 -0.41 5.97 12.68
N PHE A 149 0.49 5.27 12.00
CA PHE A 149 0.49 5.19 10.54
C PHE A 149 -0.78 4.50 10.03
N LEU A 150 -1.09 3.32 10.54
CA LEU A 150 -2.23 2.50 10.12
C LEU A 150 -3.56 3.24 10.32
N ASP A 151 -3.79 3.84 11.48
CA ASP A 151 -5.00 4.61 11.79
C ASP A 151 -5.20 5.75 10.78
N GLY A 152 -4.14 6.52 10.54
CA GLY A 152 -4.17 7.60 9.57
C GLY A 152 -4.40 7.08 8.15
N PHE A 153 -3.75 5.98 7.77
CA PHE A 153 -3.88 5.38 6.45
C PHE A 153 -5.31 4.88 6.19
N LEU A 154 -5.92 4.19 7.17
CA LEU A 154 -7.30 3.73 7.12
C LEU A 154 -8.30 4.89 7.06
N ALA A 155 -8.09 5.95 7.86
CA ALA A 155 -8.94 7.14 7.84
C ALA A 155 -8.98 7.85 6.47
N ARG A 156 -7.96 7.66 5.63
CA ARG A 156 -7.91 8.15 4.25
C ARG A 156 -8.39 7.13 3.20
N GLY A 157 -9.01 6.03 3.62
CA GLY A 157 -9.50 4.97 2.73
C GLY A 157 -8.38 4.15 2.07
N GLY A 158 -7.21 4.07 2.74
CA GLY A 158 -6.03 3.43 2.19
C GLY A 158 -6.18 1.93 1.95
N ARG A 159 -5.49 1.44 0.91
CA ARG A 159 -5.39 0.02 0.55
C ARG A 159 -3.95 -0.43 0.48
N ALA A 160 -3.65 -1.62 0.97
CA ALA A 160 -2.35 -2.22 0.81
C ALA A 160 -2.48 -3.63 0.24
N HIS A 161 -1.66 -3.91 -0.78
CA HIS A 161 -1.50 -5.23 -1.36
C HIS A 161 -0.03 -5.62 -1.27
N ALA A 162 0.26 -6.89 -1.04
CA ALA A 162 1.63 -7.30 -0.88
C ALA A 162 1.93 -8.74 -1.27
N ILE A 163 3.19 -8.92 -1.66
CA ILE A 163 3.85 -10.21 -1.79
C ILE A 163 5.07 -10.22 -0.89
N VAL A 164 5.19 -11.27 -0.08
CA VAL A 164 6.38 -11.50 0.74
C VAL A 164 7.08 -12.78 0.30
N VAL A 165 8.34 -12.66 -0.12
CA VAL A 165 9.20 -13.82 -0.37
C VAL A 165 9.94 -14.18 0.91
N ARG A 166 9.66 -15.35 1.50
CA ARG A 166 10.18 -15.73 2.82
C ARG A 166 10.67 -17.17 2.86
N GLN A 167 11.69 -17.44 3.67
CA GLN A 167 12.15 -18.81 3.93
C GLN A 167 11.59 -19.35 5.25
N LEU A 168 10.63 -20.29 5.15
CA LEU A 168 10.03 -21.16 6.19
C LEU A 168 9.41 -20.47 7.43
N ALA A 169 10.06 -19.50 8.05
CA ALA A 169 9.59 -18.75 9.21
C ALA A 169 9.07 -17.35 8.82
N SER A 170 8.00 -16.91 9.49
CA SER A 170 7.47 -15.55 9.36
C SER A 170 8.20 -14.63 10.34
N GLY A 171 9.01 -13.71 9.80
CA GLY A 171 9.68 -12.65 10.53
C GLY A 171 8.79 -11.41 10.72
N MET A 172 9.36 -10.35 11.28
CA MET A 172 8.61 -9.13 11.57
C MET A 172 8.10 -8.43 10.31
N THR A 173 8.86 -8.47 9.21
CA THR A 173 8.42 -7.91 7.93
C THR A 173 7.13 -8.56 7.45
N SER A 174 7.05 -9.90 7.45
CA SER A 174 5.80 -10.61 7.08
C SER A 174 4.64 -10.17 7.97
N ARG A 175 4.83 -10.08 9.29
CA ARG A 175 3.76 -9.73 10.24
C ARG A 175 3.23 -8.31 10.04
N ILE A 176 4.12 -7.34 9.80
CA ILE A 176 3.74 -5.95 9.52
C ILE A 176 2.93 -5.88 8.23
N VAL A 177 3.42 -6.52 7.17
CA VAL A 177 2.76 -6.53 5.87
C VAL A 177 1.40 -7.22 5.96
N GLU A 178 1.34 -8.42 6.54
CA GLU A 178 0.12 -9.20 6.69
C GLU A 178 -0.92 -8.45 7.53
N ASN A 179 -0.50 -7.80 8.60
CA ASN A 179 -1.39 -6.96 9.40
C ASN A 179 -1.91 -5.76 8.60
N LEU A 180 -1.04 -5.07 7.85
CA LEU A 180 -1.41 -3.91 7.04
C LEU A 180 -2.42 -4.30 5.93
N THR A 181 -2.13 -5.35 5.18
CA THR A 181 -3.01 -5.83 4.09
C THR A 181 -4.34 -6.32 4.65
N THR A 182 -4.34 -7.04 5.77
CA THR A 182 -5.56 -7.55 6.41
C THR A 182 -6.45 -6.40 6.90
N ASN A 183 -5.89 -5.42 7.62
CA ASN A 183 -6.66 -4.29 8.14
C ASN A 183 -7.18 -3.36 7.03
N THR A 184 -6.47 -3.29 5.91
CA THR A 184 -6.89 -2.47 4.77
C THR A 184 -7.78 -3.24 3.79
N GLY A 185 -8.00 -4.54 3.97
CA GLY A 185 -8.83 -5.37 3.10
C GLY A 185 -8.21 -5.65 1.73
N GLY A 186 -6.89 -5.61 1.61
CA GLY A 186 -6.18 -5.87 0.36
C GLY A 186 -5.65 -7.29 0.22
N PHE A 187 -4.85 -7.49 -0.83
CA PHE A 187 -4.31 -8.81 -1.21
C PHE A 187 -3.00 -9.10 -0.49
N PHE A 188 -2.83 -10.33 0.02
CA PHE A 188 -1.59 -10.78 0.62
C PHE A 188 -1.24 -12.18 0.15
N GLU A 189 0.00 -12.35 -0.31
CA GLU A 189 0.54 -13.68 -0.57
C GLU A 189 1.97 -13.79 -0.06
N ALA A 190 2.27 -14.90 0.63
CA ALA A 190 3.62 -15.21 1.06
C ALA A 190 4.11 -16.46 0.33
N VAL A 191 5.28 -16.37 -0.31
CA VAL A 191 5.85 -17.44 -1.12
C VAL A 191 7.22 -17.88 -0.60
N GLY A 192 7.47 -19.19 -0.71
CA GLY A 192 8.75 -19.79 -0.32
C GLY A 192 9.88 -19.60 -1.33
N LEU A 193 9.54 -19.30 -2.58
CA LEU A 193 10.46 -19.22 -3.71
C LEU A 193 10.14 -17.99 -4.57
N PRO A 194 11.13 -17.42 -5.29
CA PRO A 194 10.93 -16.21 -6.10
C PRO A 194 10.28 -16.51 -7.46
N ASN A 195 10.36 -17.73 -7.97
CA ASN A 195 9.86 -18.11 -9.31
C ASN A 195 8.40 -17.71 -9.57
N PRO A 196 7.46 -17.83 -8.61
CA PRO A 196 6.07 -17.42 -8.81
C PRO A 196 5.82 -15.91 -8.79
N VAL A 197 6.78 -15.10 -8.33
CA VAL A 197 6.61 -13.65 -8.12
C VAL A 197 6.03 -12.93 -9.36
N PRO A 198 6.52 -13.16 -10.59
CA PRO A 198 5.95 -12.48 -11.76
C PRO A 198 4.47 -12.76 -11.97
N LYS A 199 4.08 -14.04 -11.89
CA LYS A 199 2.69 -14.46 -12.02
C LYS A 199 1.81 -13.84 -10.93
N ILE A 200 2.28 -13.81 -9.69
CA ILE A 200 1.49 -13.27 -8.57
C ILE A 200 1.38 -11.75 -8.67
N MET A 201 2.44 -11.04 -9.07
CA MET A 201 2.39 -9.60 -9.30
C MET A 201 1.37 -9.23 -10.38
N ARG A 202 1.26 -10.04 -11.43
CA ARG A 202 0.20 -9.91 -12.45
C ARG A 202 -1.20 -10.09 -11.84
N THR A 203 -1.41 -11.15 -11.04
CA THR A 203 -2.66 -11.37 -10.31
C THR A 203 -2.98 -10.20 -9.38
N LEU A 204 -1.99 -9.68 -8.66
CA LEU A 204 -2.11 -8.56 -7.74
C LEU A 204 -2.57 -7.29 -8.46
N ALA A 205 -2.14 -7.06 -9.71
CA ALA A 205 -2.63 -5.95 -10.53
C ALA A 205 -4.16 -5.99 -10.70
N GLY A 206 -4.75 -7.18 -10.86
CA GLY A 206 -6.20 -7.36 -10.91
C GLY A 206 -6.91 -6.97 -9.61
N TYR A 207 -6.31 -7.26 -8.44
CA TYR A 207 -6.85 -6.81 -7.16
C TYR A 207 -6.77 -5.30 -6.99
N VAL A 208 -5.65 -4.67 -7.39
CA VAL A 208 -5.50 -3.21 -7.38
C VAL A 208 -6.47 -2.55 -8.36
N ALA A 209 -6.71 -3.17 -9.52
CA ALA A 209 -7.70 -2.71 -10.49
C ALA A 209 -9.13 -2.74 -9.93
N ALA A 210 -9.48 -3.76 -9.14
CA ALA A 210 -10.80 -3.86 -8.50
C ALA A 210 -11.02 -2.81 -7.40
N ASP A 211 -9.94 -2.18 -6.92
CA ASP A 211 -9.96 -1.07 -5.98
C ASP A 211 -10.12 0.31 -6.65
N GLN A 212 -10.11 0.37 -7.99
CA GLN A 212 -10.22 1.63 -8.74
C GLN A 212 -11.56 2.31 -8.56
#